data_AF-A0A937Q9K8-F1
#
_entry.id   AF-A0A937Q9K8-F1
#
_cell.length_a   1.000
_cell.length_b   1.000
_cell.length_c   1.000
_cell.angle_alpha   90.00
_cell.angle_beta   90.00
_cell.angle_gamma   90.00
#
_symmetry.space_group_name_H-M   'P 1'
#
loop_
_entity.id
_entity.type
_entity.pdbx_description
1 polymer ?
#
loop_
_entity_poly.entity_id
_entity_poly.type
_entity_poly.pdbx_seq_one_letter_code
_entity_poly.pdbx_strand_id
1 'polypeptide(L)'
;MKKISVWVIVALFAIPFVFFQGCATEKALKVEMSLPQSKLAHYNDSFDRFRDDLWEKGAEVYEAKQLSKFKLADMRIEEGRLIFETKTGAFSRNTLRTKFSLRGDLDVQIDCALEFLPGKLDIDHNLYFALTGESVSLGKINTIYIHLYKPLNTSNSFIRYGVIKEGRISNIEKHSMEKFRGTLRLVRVEDQVKAFYRSEGDQDWVTLGRLPFKSREVKIGFGLSNYGKISTGILASRSISASFDNFRINAAQEIIESEI
;
A
#
# COMPACT_ATOMS: atom_id res chain seq x y z
N MET A 1 35.34 -72.76 26.34
CA MET A 1 34.04 -72.14 26.00
C MET A 1 34.05 -70.72 26.52
N LYS A 2 33.88 -69.75 25.61
CA LYS A 2 34.27 -68.34 25.77
C LYS A 2 33.07 -67.43 25.56
N LYS A 3 33.13 -66.29 26.25
CA LYS A 3 32.41 -65.01 26.09
C LYS A 3 31.11 -64.84 26.87
N ILE A 4 31.30 -64.27 28.07
CA ILE A 4 30.33 -63.48 28.84
C ILE A 4 30.20 -62.12 28.16
N SER A 5 28.97 -61.71 27.84
CA SER A 5 28.64 -60.43 27.21
C SER A 5 28.51 -59.32 28.26
N VAL A 6 29.44 -58.36 28.21
CA VAL A 6 29.36 -57.08 28.92
C VAL A 6 28.61 -56.11 28.00
N TRP A 7 27.42 -55.66 28.41
CA TRP A 7 26.78 -54.49 27.78
C TRP A 7 26.98 -53.28 28.67
N VAL A 8 27.68 -52.32 28.09
CA VAL A 8 28.14 -51.06 28.66
C VAL A 8 26.98 -50.07 28.70
N ILE A 9 26.80 -49.43 29.86
CA ILE A 9 25.96 -48.26 30.06
C ILE A 9 26.55 -47.11 29.23
N VAL A 10 25.78 -46.60 28.26
CA VAL A 10 26.08 -45.33 27.58
C VAL A 10 24.91 -44.40 27.81
N ALA A 11 25.01 -43.59 28.87
CA ALA A 11 24.23 -42.38 29.03
C ALA A 11 24.87 -41.30 28.16
N LEU A 12 24.24 -40.97 27.03
CA LEU A 12 24.70 -39.89 26.15
C LEU A 12 23.60 -38.84 26.05
N PHE A 13 23.88 -37.71 26.71
CA PHE A 13 23.23 -36.43 26.57
C PHE A 13 23.09 -36.06 25.09
N ALA A 14 21.86 -35.95 24.60
CA ALA A 14 21.53 -35.21 23.39
C ALA A 14 20.57 -34.09 23.79
N ILE A 15 21.18 -32.91 23.92
CA ILE A 15 20.54 -31.61 24.16
C ILE A 15 19.42 -31.42 23.13
N PRO A 16 18.17 -31.13 23.53
CA PRO A 16 17.20 -30.65 22.58
C PRO A 16 17.65 -29.26 22.11
N PHE A 17 18.21 -29.21 20.90
CA PHE A 17 18.31 -27.98 20.12
C PHE A 17 16.89 -27.51 19.81
N VAL A 18 16.23 -26.93 20.80
CA VAL A 18 15.06 -26.10 20.56
C VAL A 18 15.60 -24.83 19.95
N PHE A 19 15.80 -24.84 18.63
CA PHE A 19 15.71 -23.62 17.86
C PHE A 19 14.28 -23.13 18.05
N PHE A 20 14.07 -22.34 19.10
CA PHE A 20 13.04 -21.33 19.09
C PHE A 20 13.34 -20.44 17.89
N GLN A 21 12.84 -20.82 16.72
CA GLN A 21 12.44 -19.83 15.73
C GLN A 21 11.34 -19.04 16.42
N GLY A 22 11.76 -18.00 17.13
CA GLY A 22 10.85 -16.98 17.59
C GLY A 22 10.10 -16.52 16.37
N CYS A 23 8.83 -16.93 16.26
CA CYS A 23 7.80 -16.15 15.61
C CYS A 23 7.82 -14.80 16.33
N ALA A 24 8.74 -13.93 15.91
CA ALA A 24 8.63 -12.51 16.17
C ALA A 24 7.50 -12.04 15.28
N THR A 25 6.26 -12.35 15.68
CA THR A 25 5.11 -11.55 15.32
C THR A 25 5.51 -10.15 15.75
N GLU A 26 5.94 -9.32 14.79
CA GLU A 26 6.46 -7.99 15.06
C GLU A 26 5.36 -7.25 15.83
N LYS A 27 5.56 -7.12 17.16
CA LYS A 27 4.59 -6.45 18.04
C LYS A 27 4.32 -5.12 17.38
N ALA A 28 3.04 -4.84 17.08
CA ALA A 28 2.61 -3.62 16.43
C ALA A 28 3.46 -2.46 16.94
N LEU A 29 4.21 -1.82 16.03
CA LEU A 29 5.08 -0.69 16.37
C LEU A 29 4.24 0.29 17.18
N LYS A 30 4.50 0.37 18.48
CA LYS A 30 3.72 1.21 19.39
C LYS A 30 4.09 2.65 19.11
N VAL A 31 3.21 3.37 18.44
CA VAL A 31 3.23 4.83 18.45
C VAL A 31 2.89 5.26 19.88
N GLU A 32 3.91 5.63 20.66
CA GLU A 32 3.80 5.80 22.12
C GLU A 32 2.81 6.89 22.55
N MET A 33 2.58 7.89 21.69
CA MET A 33 1.70 9.04 21.96
C MET A 33 0.48 9.09 21.03
N SER A 34 -0.10 7.94 20.69
CA SER A 34 -1.29 7.91 19.84
C SER A 34 -2.51 8.52 20.53
N LEU A 35 -3.35 9.19 19.75
CA LEU A 35 -4.71 9.55 20.15
C LEU A 35 -5.50 8.30 20.58
N PRO A 36 -6.50 8.44 21.49
CA PRO A 36 -7.39 7.35 21.84
C PRO A 36 -8.12 6.78 20.63
N GLN A 37 -8.34 5.46 20.62
CA GLN A 37 -9.00 4.77 19.50
C GLN A 37 -10.41 5.31 19.20
N SER A 38 -11.13 5.79 20.21
CA SER A 38 -12.44 6.43 20.02
C SER A 38 -12.37 7.71 19.17
N LYS A 39 -11.25 8.45 19.22
CA LYS A 39 -11.03 9.61 18.35
C LYS A 39 -10.63 9.20 16.94
N LEU A 40 -9.81 8.16 16.80
CA LEU A 40 -9.36 7.65 15.49
C LEU A 40 -10.50 6.98 14.70
N ALA A 41 -11.43 6.31 15.39
CA ALA A 41 -12.50 5.54 14.78
C ALA A 41 -13.38 6.34 13.80
N HIS A 42 -13.54 7.65 14.01
CA HIS A 42 -14.31 8.53 13.11
C HIS A 42 -13.74 8.58 11.68
N TYR A 43 -12.41 8.48 11.57
CA TYR A 43 -11.64 8.59 10.32
C TYR A 43 -11.37 7.24 9.65
N ASN A 44 -11.74 6.13 10.30
CA ASN A 44 -11.72 4.82 9.68
C ASN A 44 -12.88 4.72 8.68
N ASP A 45 -12.70 3.92 7.63
CA ASP A 45 -13.72 3.73 6.61
C ASP A 45 -13.81 2.25 6.20
N SER A 46 -14.96 1.65 6.45
CA SER A 46 -15.32 0.33 5.92
C SER A 46 -15.76 0.38 4.46
N PHE A 47 -16.03 1.57 3.92
CA PHE A 47 -16.58 1.77 2.58
C PHE A 47 -17.97 1.15 2.37
N ASP A 48 -18.79 1.04 3.43
CA ASP A 48 -20.22 0.69 3.32
C ASP A 48 -21.02 1.74 2.53
N ARG A 49 -20.52 2.98 2.51
CA ARG A 49 -21.02 4.09 1.71
C ARG A 49 -19.86 5.03 1.39
N PHE A 50 -20.04 5.90 0.41
CA PHE A 50 -19.06 6.96 0.16
C PHE A 50 -19.09 8.01 1.29
N ARG A 51 -17.94 8.25 1.93
CA ARG A 51 -17.75 9.25 3.00
C ARG A 51 -17.15 10.53 2.42
N ASP A 52 -18.00 11.41 1.85
CA ASP A 52 -17.57 12.71 1.33
C ASP A 52 -16.99 13.63 2.43
N ASP A 53 -17.24 13.35 3.71
CA ASP A 53 -16.62 14.03 4.85
C ASP A 53 -15.15 13.64 5.04
N LEU A 54 -14.75 12.42 4.69
CA LEU A 54 -13.38 11.93 4.86
C LEU A 54 -12.54 12.07 3.59
N TRP A 55 -13.15 11.92 2.43
CA TRP A 55 -12.42 11.76 1.17
C TRP A 55 -12.67 12.87 0.17
N GLU A 56 -11.57 13.31 -0.44
CA GLU A 56 -11.54 14.13 -1.64
C GLU A 56 -11.28 13.23 -2.86
N LYS A 57 -12.14 13.35 -3.87
CA LYS A 57 -11.98 12.64 -5.15
C LYS A 57 -10.96 13.40 -5.99
N GLY A 58 -9.94 12.70 -6.45
CA GLY A 58 -8.88 13.26 -7.29
C GLY A 58 -8.72 12.51 -8.60
N ALA A 59 -8.40 13.25 -9.65
CA ALA A 59 -7.98 12.69 -10.91
C ALA A 59 -7.06 13.68 -11.61
N GLU A 60 -5.87 13.22 -11.99
CA GLU A 60 -4.87 14.06 -12.64
C GLU A 60 -4.18 13.28 -13.76
N VAL A 61 -3.81 14.01 -14.80
CA VAL A 61 -2.90 13.53 -15.84
C VAL A 61 -1.51 14.09 -15.62
N TYR A 62 -0.49 13.39 -16.12
CA TYR A 62 0.90 13.83 -16.01
C TYR A 62 1.27 14.85 -17.09
N GLU A 63 0.61 14.80 -18.25
CA GLU A 63 0.89 15.67 -19.38
C GLU A 63 -0.39 16.15 -20.07
N ALA A 64 -0.37 17.37 -20.62
CA ALA A 64 -1.51 17.95 -21.33
C ALA A 64 -2.01 17.07 -22.50
N LYS A 65 -1.11 16.35 -23.17
CA LYS A 65 -1.46 15.44 -24.27
C LYS A 65 -2.37 14.27 -23.85
N GLN A 66 -2.40 13.94 -22.56
CA GLN A 66 -3.26 12.88 -22.03
C GLN A 66 -4.71 13.36 -21.85
N LEU A 67 -4.94 14.68 -21.72
CA LEU A 67 -6.26 15.26 -21.44
C LEU A 67 -7.31 14.89 -22.49
N SER A 68 -6.94 14.93 -23.78
CA SER A 68 -7.88 14.65 -24.88
C SER A 68 -8.42 13.23 -24.90
N LYS A 69 -7.73 12.30 -24.23
CA LYS A 69 -8.13 10.89 -24.09
C LYS A 69 -8.29 10.49 -22.63
N PHE A 70 -8.46 11.45 -21.72
CA PHE A 70 -8.65 11.15 -20.32
C PHE A 70 -10.12 10.82 -20.02
N LYS A 71 -10.35 9.77 -19.24
CA LYS A 71 -11.66 9.43 -18.68
C LYS A 71 -11.52 9.03 -17.22
N LEU A 72 -12.33 9.63 -16.36
CA LEU A 72 -12.41 9.21 -14.96
C LEU A 72 -12.68 7.71 -14.87
N ALA A 73 -11.92 7.02 -14.01
CA ALA A 73 -12.23 5.64 -13.68
C ALA A 73 -13.54 5.59 -12.89
N ASP A 74 -14.36 4.58 -13.14
CA ASP A 74 -15.59 4.37 -12.37
C ASP A 74 -15.23 4.11 -10.92
N MET A 75 -16.07 4.65 -10.04
CA MET A 75 -15.95 4.47 -8.62
C MET A 75 -17.34 4.20 -8.05
N ARG A 76 -17.49 3.08 -7.36
CA ARG A 76 -18.77 2.63 -6.80
C ARG A 76 -18.56 1.87 -5.50
N ILE A 77 -19.61 1.78 -4.70
CA ILE A 77 -19.66 0.87 -3.55
C ILE A 77 -20.40 -0.39 -3.97
N GLU A 78 -19.80 -1.55 -3.75
CA GLU A 78 -20.35 -2.85 -4.10
C GLU A 78 -20.02 -3.84 -2.97
N GLU A 79 -21.07 -4.43 -2.37
CA GLU A 79 -20.92 -5.41 -1.27
C GLU A 79 -20.02 -4.91 -0.12
N GLY A 80 -20.22 -3.66 0.32
CA GLY A 80 -19.43 -3.06 1.40
C GLY A 80 -18.00 -2.70 1.03
N ARG A 81 -17.64 -2.71 -0.26
CA ARG A 81 -16.29 -2.41 -0.74
C ARG A 81 -16.30 -1.28 -1.75
N LEU A 82 -15.25 -0.46 -1.73
CA LEU A 82 -15.01 0.55 -2.74
C LEU A 82 -14.35 -0.09 -3.97
N ILE A 83 -15.02 -0.02 -5.12
CA ILE A 83 -14.53 -0.58 -6.38
C ILE A 83 -14.11 0.55 -7.31
N PHE A 84 -12.88 0.46 -7.82
CA PHE A 84 -12.36 1.32 -8.88
C PHE A 84 -12.23 0.52 -10.17
N GLU A 85 -12.68 1.06 -11.29
CA GLU A 85 -12.58 0.41 -12.59
C GLU A 85 -12.19 1.38 -13.70
N THR A 86 -11.06 1.14 -14.36
CA THR A 86 -10.56 2.02 -15.42
C THR A 86 -11.35 1.87 -16.71
N LYS A 87 -11.50 2.96 -17.47
CA LYS A 87 -12.13 2.93 -18.80
C LYS A 87 -11.20 2.38 -19.88
N THR A 88 -11.80 1.70 -20.85
CA THR A 88 -11.13 1.31 -22.11
C THR A 88 -11.02 2.51 -23.08
N GLY A 89 -10.10 2.43 -24.03
CA GLY A 89 -9.91 3.47 -25.05
C GLY A 89 -9.30 4.79 -24.55
N ALA A 90 -8.88 4.86 -23.28
CA ALA A 90 -8.57 6.12 -22.61
C ALA A 90 -7.53 5.96 -21.50
N PHE A 91 -6.82 7.05 -21.22
CA PHE A 91 -6.11 7.23 -19.95
C PHE A 91 -7.16 7.33 -18.86
N SER A 92 -7.09 6.45 -17.87
CA SER A 92 -8.10 6.38 -16.84
C SER A 92 -7.50 6.24 -15.46
N ARG A 93 -7.94 7.11 -14.56
CA ARG A 93 -7.50 7.19 -13.17
C ARG A 93 -8.64 7.68 -12.30
N ASN A 94 -8.68 7.19 -11.08
CA ASN A 94 -9.41 7.80 -9.98
C ASN A 94 -8.62 7.57 -8.70
N THR A 95 -8.79 8.47 -7.74
CA THR A 95 -8.01 8.50 -6.49
C THR A 95 -8.87 9.06 -5.38
N LEU A 96 -8.67 8.55 -4.16
CA LEU A 96 -9.16 9.20 -2.96
C LEU A 96 -7.98 9.71 -2.14
N ARG A 97 -8.16 10.90 -1.58
CA ARG A 97 -7.22 11.52 -0.65
C ARG A 97 -7.98 11.98 0.60
N THR A 98 -7.37 11.86 1.78
CA THR A 98 -7.98 12.36 3.01
C THR A 98 -8.19 13.87 2.96
N LYS A 99 -9.35 14.34 3.44
CA LYS A 99 -9.63 15.77 3.63
C LYS A 99 -8.87 16.36 4.83
N PHE A 100 -8.53 15.51 5.79
CA PHE A 100 -7.66 15.83 6.93
C PHE A 100 -6.20 15.43 6.66
N SER A 101 -5.29 16.01 7.45
CA SER A 101 -3.87 15.67 7.49
C SER A 101 -3.52 14.98 8.82
N LEU A 102 -2.48 14.14 8.82
CA LEU A 102 -1.87 13.58 10.02
C LEU A 102 -0.52 14.24 10.28
N ARG A 103 -0.20 14.48 11.55
CA ARG A 103 1.10 15.01 11.97
C ARG A 103 1.77 14.09 12.99
N GLY A 104 3.09 13.96 12.87
CA GLY A 104 3.91 13.13 13.75
C GLY A 104 3.91 11.65 13.36
N ASP A 105 4.12 10.79 14.35
CA ASP A 105 4.11 9.33 14.22
C ASP A 105 2.71 8.81 13.91
N LEU A 106 2.64 7.80 13.05
CA LEU A 106 1.38 7.23 12.59
C LEU A 106 1.54 5.78 12.12
N ASP A 107 0.40 5.10 12.04
CA ASP A 107 0.26 3.74 11.56
C ASP A 107 -1.08 3.61 10.85
N VAL A 108 -1.04 3.42 9.54
CA VAL A 108 -2.22 3.40 8.68
C VAL A 108 -2.21 2.18 7.78
N GLN A 109 -3.39 1.66 7.49
CA GLN A 109 -3.56 0.51 6.62
C GLN A 109 -4.82 0.60 5.77
N ILE A 110 -4.82 -0.20 4.70
CA ILE A 110 -6.00 -0.40 3.86
C ILE A 110 -5.98 -1.83 3.32
N ASP A 111 -7.14 -2.46 3.29
CA ASP A 111 -7.31 -3.75 2.61
C ASP A 111 -7.58 -3.47 1.13
N CYS A 112 -6.92 -4.20 0.24
CA CYS A 112 -7.17 -4.07 -1.19
C CYS A 112 -6.98 -5.38 -1.95
N ALA A 113 -7.60 -5.46 -3.12
CA ALA A 113 -7.37 -6.54 -4.07
C ALA A 113 -7.19 -5.99 -5.50
N LEU A 114 -6.23 -6.56 -6.21
CA LEU A 114 -5.96 -6.32 -7.62
C LEU A 114 -5.53 -7.64 -8.27
N GLU A 115 -6.21 -8.01 -9.34
CA GLU A 115 -5.78 -9.09 -10.22
C GLU A 115 -5.11 -8.49 -11.45
N PHE A 116 -3.83 -8.81 -11.66
CA PHE A 116 -3.13 -8.33 -12.84
C PHE A 116 -3.60 -9.11 -14.06
N LEU A 117 -3.98 -8.39 -15.12
CA LEU A 117 -4.40 -9.06 -16.35
C LEU A 117 -3.21 -9.83 -16.96
N PRO A 118 -3.40 -11.06 -17.44
CA PRO A 118 -2.30 -11.88 -17.97
C PRO A 118 -1.76 -11.33 -19.29
N GLY A 119 -0.50 -11.68 -19.60
CA GLY A 119 0.17 -11.31 -20.85
C GLY A 119 0.74 -9.89 -20.86
N LYS A 120 1.17 -9.45 -22.05
CA LYS A 120 1.66 -8.08 -22.29
C LYS A 120 0.50 -7.22 -22.77
N LEU A 121 0.25 -6.11 -22.10
CA LEU A 121 -0.83 -5.20 -22.45
C LEU A 121 -0.31 -3.79 -22.72
N ASP A 122 -1.11 -3.02 -23.44
CA ASP A 122 -0.83 -1.65 -23.84
C ASP A 122 -1.15 -0.61 -22.73
N ILE A 123 -1.30 -1.08 -21.50
CA ILE A 123 -1.63 -0.30 -20.31
C ILE A 123 -0.70 -0.66 -19.16
N ASP A 124 -0.47 0.32 -18.29
CA ASP A 124 0.08 0.03 -16.97
C ASP A 124 -1.05 -0.47 -16.07
N HIS A 125 -0.75 -1.33 -15.10
CA HIS A 125 -1.64 -1.55 -13.95
C HIS A 125 -0.99 -0.84 -12.78
N ASN A 126 -1.66 0.17 -12.24
CA ASN A 126 -1.06 0.99 -11.20
C ASN A 126 -2.07 1.24 -10.08
N LEU A 127 -1.99 0.41 -9.04
CA LEU A 127 -2.65 0.67 -7.77
C LEU A 127 -1.62 1.17 -6.77
N TYR A 128 -1.98 2.19 -6.00
CA TYR A 128 -1.09 2.74 -4.98
C TYR A 128 -1.82 3.03 -3.67
N PHE A 129 -1.05 2.98 -2.58
CA PHE A 129 -1.39 3.49 -1.25
C PHE A 129 -0.23 4.34 -0.74
N ALA A 130 -0.49 5.57 -0.33
CA ALA A 130 0.56 6.57 -0.20
C ALA A 130 0.35 7.57 0.95
N LEU A 131 1.47 8.01 1.52
CA LEU A 131 1.59 9.21 2.35
C LEU A 131 2.14 10.34 1.49
N THR A 132 1.40 11.45 1.45
CA THR A 132 1.72 12.59 0.60
C THR A 132 1.89 13.82 1.46
N GLY A 133 3.09 14.39 1.48
CA GLY A 133 3.36 15.64 2.18
C GLY A 133 2.60 16.82 1.58
N GLU A 134 2.43 17.87 2.36
CA GLU A 134 1.95 19.14 1.82
C GLU A 134 3.05 19.84 1.00
N SER A 135 2.67 20.44 -0.13
CA SER A 135 3.55 21.27 -0.94
C SER A 135 2.75 22.32 -1.68
N VAL A 136 3.34 23.49 -1.84
CA VAL A 136 2.76 24.64 -2.55
C VAL A 136 2.69 24.45 -4.07
N SER A 137 3.35 23.42 -4.62
CA SER A 137 3.38 23.19 -6.07
C SER A 137 3.31 21.71 -6.45
N LEU A 138 2.38 21.38 -7.35
CA LEU A 138 2.27 20.10 -8.06
C LEU A 138 3.62 19.75 -8.71
N GLY A 139 4.28 18.68 -8.24
CA GLY A 139 5.60 18.25 -8.72
C GLY A 139 6.73 18.37 -7.69
N LYS A 140 6.56 19.15 -6.62
CA LYS A 140 7.47 19.18 -5.45
C LYS A 140 6.89 18.45 -4.24
N ILE A 141 5.76 17.79 -4.43
CA ILE A 141 5.12 16.98 -3.41
C ILE A 141 6.00 15.76 -3.14
N ASN A 142 6.40 15.59 -1.88
CA ASN A 142 7.08 14.38 -1.44
C ASN A 142 6.02 13.32 -1.15
N THR A 143 6.15 12.17 -1.80
CA THR A 143 5.21 11.06 -1.64
C THR A 143 5.97 9.79 -1.32
N ILE A 144 5.57 9.09 -0.28
CA ILE A 144 5.96 7.69 -0.06
C ILE A 144 4.79 6.80 -0.40
N TYR A 145 5.05 5.68 -1.06
CA TYR A 145 4.00 4.81 -1.56
C TYR A 145 4.36 3.33 -1.49
N ILE A 146 3.33 2.50 -1.36
CA ILE A 146 3.33 1.11 -1.80
C ILE A 146 2.57 1.05 -3.13
N HIS A 147 3.17 0.45 -4.15
CA HIS A 147 2.54 0.26 -5.47
C HIS A 147 2.40 -1.22 -5.79
N LEU A 148 1.21 -1.62 -6.24
CA LEU A 148 1.00 -2.83 -7.02
C LEU A 148 1.09 -2.41 -8.49
N TYR A 149 2.15 -2.84 -9.17
CA TYR A 149 2.52 -2.31 -10.47
C TYR A 149 2.83 -3.40 -11.49
N LYS A 150 2.23 -3.27 -12.66
CA LYS A 150 2.59 -4.00 -13.87
C LYS A 150 2.79 -2.98 -14.99
N PRO A 151 4.03 -2.70 -15.41
CA PRO A 151 4.26 -1.78 -16.51
C PRO A 151 3.59 -2.25 -17.81
N LEU A 152 3.33 -1.32 -18.71
CA LEU A 152 2.91 -1.63 -20.07
C LEU A 152 3.95 -2.50 -20.80
N ASN A 153 3.47 -3.35 -21.71
CA ASN A 153 4.25 -4.25 -22.55
C ASN A 153 5.16 -5.26 -21.81
N THR A 154 4.92 -5.49 -20.53
CA THR A 154 5.57 -6.56 -19.75
C THR A 154 4.56 -7.53 -19.18
N SER A 155 5.00 -8.77 -18.96
CA SER A 155 4.22 -9.77 -18.23
C SER A 155 4.44 -9.68 -16.72
N ASN A 156 5.53 -9.04 -16.28
CA ASN A 156 5.94 -9.01 -14.88
C ASN A 156 5.16 -7.97 -14.09
N SER A 157 4.52 -8.43 -13.03
CA SER A 157 3.84 -7.63 -12.02
C SER A 157 4.52 -7.78 -10.66
N PHE A 158 4.46 -6.73 -9.85
CA PHE A 158 5.14 -6.69 -8.56
C PHE A 158 4.46 -5.74 -7.58
N ILE A 159 4.65 -6.01 -6.29
CA ILE A 159 4.54 -4.99 -5.25
C ILE A 159 5.89 -4.30 -5.10
N ARG A 160 5.89 -2.99 -4.90
CA ARG A 160 7.11 -2.23 -4.61
C ARG A 160 6.87 -1.12 -3.60
N TYR A 161 7.95 -0.72 -2.93
CA TYR A 161 8.00 0.42 -2.03
C TYR A 161 8.94 1.51 -2.57
N GLY A 162 8.48 2.75 -2.57
CA GLY A 162 9.25 3.85 -3.12
C GLY A 162 8.86 5.24 -2.60
N VAL A 163 9.66 6.21 -3.03
CA VAL A 163 9.47 7.64 -2.75
C VAL A 163 9.53 8.43 -4.05
N ILE A 164 8.64 9.41 -4.17
CA ILE A 164 8.72 10.50 -5.12
C ILE A 164 9.25 11.71 -4.35
N LYS A 165 10.42 12.21 -4.75
CA LYS A 165 11.01 13.44 -4.20
C LYS A 165 11.38 14.34 -5.37
N GLU A 166 10.84 15.56 -5.37
CA GLU A 166 11.08 16.55 -6.44
C GLU A 166 10.84 15.96 -7.86
N GLY A 167 9.76 15.18 -7.99
CA GLY A 167 9.37 14.52 -9.24
C GLY A 167 10.24 13.34 -9.68
N ARG A 168 11.27 12.96 -8.91
CA ARG A 168 12.13 11.80 -9.14
C ARG A 168 11.65 10.62 -8.31
N ILE A 169 11.64 9.44 -8.93
CA ILE A 169 11.20 8.19 -8.32
C ILE A 169 12.42 7.39 -7.87
N SER A 170 12.43 6.99 -6.60
CA SER A 170 13.39 6.05 -6.05
C SER A 170 12.64 4.87 -5.44
N ASN A 171 13.01 3.64 -5.85
CA ASN A 171 12.42 2.40 -5.31
C ASN A 171 13.49 1.66 -4.51
N ILE A 172 13.10 1.05 -3.39
CA ILE A 172 14.01 0.20 -2.60
C ILE A 172 13.83 -1.27 -2.97
N GLU A 173 12.61 -1.76 -2.92
CA GLU A 173 12.32 -3.19 -2.91
C GLU A 173 11.21 -3.52 -3.90
N LYS A 174 11.27 -4.71 -4.49
CA LYS A 174 10.23 -5.22 -5.39
C LYS A 174 10.06 -6.73 -5.20
N HIS A 175 8.84 -7.18 -4.96
CA HIS A 175 8.52 -8.60 -4.93
C HIS A 175 7.54 -8.93 -6.06
N SER A 176 7.86 -9.95 -6.85
CA SER A 176 6.99 -10.42 -7.94
C SER A 176 5.69 -11.00 -7.39
N MET A 177 4.57 -10.74 -8.07
CA MET A 177 3.27 -11.32 -7.73
C MET A 177 2.32 -11.24 -8.92
N GLU A 178 1.48 -12.25 -9.11
CA GLU A 178 0.49 -12.30 -10.22
C GLU A 178 -0.87 -11.71 -9.84
N LYS A 179 -1.17 -11.67 -8.54
CA LYS A 179 -2.36 -11.05 -7.96
C LYS A 179 -2.02 -10.61 -6.53
N PHE A 180 -2.79 -9.66 -6.02
CA PHE A 180 -2.73 -9.27 -4.64
C PHE A 180 -4.14 -9.21 -4.06
N ARG A 181 -4.30 -9.78 -2.88
CA ARG A 181 -5.46 -9.59 -2.02
C ARG A 181 -4.93 -9.63 -0.59
N GLY A 182 -5.15 -8.58 0.17
CA GLY A 182 -4.59 -8.45 1.51
C GLY A 182 -4.51 -7.01 1.98
N THR A 183 -3.64 -6.75 2.94
CA THR A 183 -3.51 -5.44 3.60
C THR A 183 -2.20 -4.78 3.22
N LEU A 184 -2.25 -3.49 2.88
CA LEU A 184 -1.08 -2.62 2.76
C LEU A 184 -0.98 -1.73 4.01
N ARG A 185 0.22 -1.53 4.55
CA ARG A 185 0.42 -0.74 5.78
C ARG A 185 1.65 0.15 5.70
N LEU A 186 1.49 1.39 6.16
CA LEU A 186 2.55 2.39 6.26
C LEU A 186 2.66 2.84 7.72
N VAL A 187 3.86 2.71 8.29
CA VAL A 187 4.15 3.12 9.67
C VAL A 187 5.23 4.19 9.64
N ARG A 188 4.93 5.36 10.18
CA ARG A 188 5.90 6.44 10.37
C ARG A 188 6.29 6.53 11.83
N VAL A 189 7.59 6.56 12.08
CA VAL A 189 8.18 6.95 13.35
C VAL A 189 9.27 7.97 13.05
N GLU A 190 9.15 9.16 13.65
CA GLU A 190 9.98 10.33 13.40
C GLU A 190 10.01 10.72 11.91
N ASP A 191 11.20 10.67 11.30
CA ASP A 191 11.42 10.98 9.89
C ASP A 191 11.52 9.75 9.00
N GLN A 192 11.06 8.59 9.46
CA GLN A 192 11.18 7.33 8.74
C GLN A 192 9.82 6.67 8.55
N VAL A 193 9.57 6.20 7.34
CA VAL A 193 8.38 5.40 7.02
C VAL A 193 8.82 3.99 6.65
N LYS A 194 8.25 3.01 7.33
CA LYS A 194 8.32 1.60 6.98
C LYS A 194 7.06 1.20 6.21
N ALA A 195 7.23 0.33 5.23
CA ALA A 195 6.13 -0.24 4.47
C ALA A 195 6.05 -1.74 4.67
N PHE A 196 4.81 -2.22 4.77
CA PHE A 196 4.50 -3.62 4.96
C PHE A 196 3.34 -4.03 4.06
N TYR A 197 3.28 -5.31 3.74
CA TYR A 197 2.08 -5.94 3.24
C TYR A 197 1.85 -7.27 3.94
N ARG A 198 0.61 -7.76 3.86
CA ARG A 198 0.24 -9.10 4.29
C ARG A 198 -0.83 -9.61 3.34
N SER A 199 -0.62 -10.79 2.75
CA SER A 199 -1.63 -11.38 1.87
C SER A 199 -2.78 -11.96 2.70
N GLU A 200 -3.94 -12.12 2.09
CA GLU A 200 -5.06 -12.83 2.69
C GLU A 200 -4.66 -14.27 3.05
N GLY A 201 -4.95 -14.69 4.28
CA GLY A 201 -4.57 -15.99 4.82
C GLY A 201 -3.21 -16.02 5.50
N ASP A 202 -2.30 -15.10 5.18
CA ASP A 202 -0.99 -15.00 5.82
C ASP A 202 -1.13 -14.47 7.25
N GLN A 203 -0.35 -15.02 8.18
CA GLN A 203 -0.30 -14.55 9.57
C GLN A 203 0.67 -13.38 9.74
N ASP A 204 1.79 -13.41 9.02
CA ASP A 204 2.92 -12.51 9.22
C ASP A 204 2.93 -11.36 8.21
N TRP A 205 3.45 -10.22 8.66
CA TRP A 205 3.71 -9.07 7.79
C TRP A 205 5.04 -9.25 7.06
N VAL A 206 5.04 -8.93 5.76
CA VAL A 206 6.27 -8.82 4.97
C VAL A 206 6.68 -7.35 4.94
N THR A 207 7.91 -7.07 5.38
CA THR A 207 8.51 -5.73 5.31
C THR A 207 9.04 -5.46 3.91
N LEU A 208 8.60 -4.36 3.30
CA LEU A 208 9.13 -3.88 2.01
C LEU A 208 10.32 -2.93 2.17
N GLY A 209 10.55 -2.40 3.38
CA GLY A 209 11.71 -1.57 3.67
C GLY A 209 11.37 -0.31 4.45
N ARG A 210 12.36 0.60 4.53
CA ARG A 210 12.31 1.84 5.30
C ARG A 210 12.89 2.99 4.45
N LEU A 211 12.18 4.12 4.41
CA LEU A 211 12.59 5.33 3.67
C LEU A 211 12.50 6.57 4.56
N PRO A 212 13.42 7.53 4.41
CA PRO A 212 13.28 8.83 5.04
C PRO A 212 12.12 9.63 4.44
N PHE A 213 11.32 10.28 5.29
CA PHE A 213 10.19 11.13 4.95
C PHE A 213 10.06 12.29 5.94
N LYS A 214 10.41 13.49 5.49
CA LYS A 214 10.51 14.68 6.35
C LYS A 214 9.28 15.59 6.32
N SER A 215 8.24 15.22 5.58
CA SER A 215 7.00 16.00 5.53
C SER A 215 6.38 16.05 6.92
N ARG A 216 6.21 17.25 7.49
CA ARG A 216 5.65 17.42 8.83
C ARG A 216 4.23 16.86 8.89
N GLU A 217 3.42 17.28 7.92
CA GLU A 217 2.02 16.88 7.75
C GLU A 217 1.87 16.06 6.48
N VAL A 218 1.02 15.05 6.57
CA VAL A 218 0.80 14.10 5.49
C VAL A 218 -0.69 13.86 5.30
N LYS A 219 -1.10 13.82 4.04
CA LYS A 219 -2.40 13.27 3.65
C LYS A 219 -2.21 11.84 3.16
N ILE A 220 -3.22 11.02 3.38
CA ILE A 220 -3.22 9.64 2.91
C ILE A 220 -3.99 9.60 1.60
N GLY A 221 -3.52 8.81 0.64
CA GLY A 221 -4.26 8.61 -0.59
C GLY A 221 -4.02 7.25 -1.21
N PHE A 222 -4.99 6.81 -1.99
CA PHE A 222 -4.92 5.59 -2.77
C PHE A 222 -5.69 5.74 -4.07
N GLY A 223 -5.44 4.83 -5.00
CA GLY A 223 -6.22 4.80 -6.22
C GLY A 223 -5.73 3.80 -7.25
N LEU A 224 -6.31 3.90 -8.44
CA LEU A 224 -6.06 3.01 -9.57
C LEU A 224 -5.88 3.86 -10.83
N SER A 225 -4.86 3.55 -11.64
CA SER A 225 -4.71 4.07 -12.99
C SER A 225 -4.25 3.01 -13.97
N ASN A 226 -4.62 3.18 -15.24
CA ASN A 226 -4.13 2.35 -16.35
C ASN A 226 -2.90 2.92 -17.09
N TYR A 227 -2.24 3.91 -16.48
CA TYR A 227 -1.09 4.62 -17.06
C TYR A 227 -0.14 5.17 -15.99
N GLY A 228 1.14 5.28 -16.37
CA GLY A 228 2.18 5.98 -15.64
C GLY A 228 2.62 7.28 -16.31
N LYS A 229 3.66 7.91 -15.72
CA LYS A 229 4.18 9.22 -16.14
C LYS A 229 4.73 9.25 -17.57
N ILE A 230 5.26 8.13 -18.06
CA ILE A 230 5.93 8.03 -19.37
C ILE A 230 4.97 7.69 -20.52
N SER A 231 3.71 7.39 -20.22
CA SER A 231 2.76 6.86 -21.20
C SER A 231 2.22 7.99 -22.07
N THR A 232 2.61 8.00 -23.35
CA THR A 232 2.30 9.09 -24.30
C THR A 232 1.14 8.78 -25.23
N GLY A 233 0.76 7.51 -25.32
CA GLY A 233 -0.42 7.01 -26.03
C GLY A 233 -0.97 5.79 -25.31
N ILE A 234 -2.25 5.47 -25.56
CA ILE A 234 -2.94 4.34 -24.93
C ILE A 234 -4.05 3.84 -25.86
N LEU A 235 -4.19 2.52 -26.03
CA LEU A 235 -5.39 1.92 -26.64
C LEU A 235 -6.36 1.48 -25.54
N ALA A 236 -5.86 1.06 -24.38
CA ALA A 236 -6.61 0.51 -23.25
C ALA A 236 -7.66 -0.50 -23.70
N SER A 237 -7.19 -1.59 -24.31
CA SER A 237 -8.05 -2.66 -24.85
C SER A 237 -8.86 -3.40 -23.77
N ARG A 238 -8.44 -3.28 -22.50
CA ARG A 238 -9.09 -3.92 -21.34
C ARG A 238 -9.19 -2.95 -20.17
N SER A 239 -10.23 -3.10 -19.35
CA SER A 239 -10.32 -2.43 -18.05
C SER A 239 -9.57 -3.22 -16.98
N ILE A 240 -9.04 -2.50 -15.99
CA ILE A 240 -8.49 -3.05 -14.76
C ILE A 240 -9.39 -2.60 -13.62
N SER A 241 -9.59 -3.49 -12.65
CA SER A 241 -10.43 -3.22 -11.48
C SER A 241 -9.67 -3.53 -10.20
N ALA A 242 -9.93 -2.75 -9.17
CA ALA A 242 -9.43 -2.99 -7.83
C ALA A 242 -10.51 -2.72 -6.80
N SER A 243 -10.50 -3.49 -5.72
CA SER A 243 -11.35 -3.25 -4.55
C SER A 243 -10.52 -2.72 -3.39
N PHE A 244 -11.09 -1.82 -2.62
CA PHE A 244 -10.56 -1.31 -1.36
C PHE A 244 -11.59 -1.51 -0.26
N ASP A 245 -11.10 -1.82 0.93
CA ASP A 245 -11.91 -2.06 2.12
C ASP A 245 -11.13 -1.60 3.36
N ASN A 246 -11.85 -1.37 4.46
CA ASN A 246 -11.32 -1.36 5.82
C ASN A 246 -10.07 -0.47 5.99
N PHE A 247 -10.17 0.77 5.50
CA PHE A 247 -9.18 1.80 5.79
C PHE A 247 -9.16 2.08 7.29
N ARG A 248 -7.97 1.99 7.90
CA ARG A 248 -7.78 2.22 9.33
C ARG A 248 -6.58 3.09 9.64
N ILE A 249 -6.78 3.98 10.60
CA ILE A 249 -5.72 4.63 11.36
C ILE A 249 -5.56 3.84 12.65
N ASN A 250 -4.58 2.94 12.69
CA ASN A 250 -4.27 2.15 13.87
C ASN A 250 -3.69 3.03 14.98
N ALA A 251 -2.88 4.03 14.61
CA ALA A 251 -2.32 5.02 15.50
C ALA A 251 -2.01 6.33 14.78
N ALA A 252 -2.17 7.45 15.48
CA ALA A 252 -1.73 8.77 15.01
C ALA A 252 -1.54 9.71 16.20
N GLN A 253 -0.48 10.52 16.19
CA GLN A 253 -0.22 11.51 17.24
C GLN A 253 -1.19 12.70 17.16
N GLU A 254 -1.49 13.19 15.96
CA GLU A 254 -2.34 14.36 15.74
C GLU A 254 -3.11 14.24 14.41
N ILE A 255 -4.37 14.70 14.43
CA ILE A 255 -5.22 14.85 13.24
C ILE A 255 -5.53 16.33 13.08
N ILE A 256 -5.34 16.82 11.86
CA ILE A 256 -5.56 18.22 11.48
C ILE A 256 -6.68 18.23 10.45
N GLU A 257 -7.84 18.73 10.86
CA GLU A 257 -8.95 18.97 9.95
C GLU A 257 -8.72 20.31 9.25
N SER A 258 -8.94 20.35 7.93
CA SER A 258 -8.97 21.62 7.23
C SER A 258 -10.26 22.35 7.59
N GLU A 259 -10.19 23.63 7.95
CA GLU A 259 -11.38 24.47 8.04
C GLU A 259 -12.06 24.45 6.65
N ILE A 260 -13.32 24.00 6.62
CA ILE A 260 -14.15 23.93 5.40
C ILE A 260 -14.72 25.32 5.11
#